data_AF-X1CZB4-F1
#
_entry.id   AF-X1CZB4-F1
#
_cell.length_a   1.000
_cell.length_b   1.000
_cell.length_c   1.000
_cell.angle_alpha   90.00
_cell.angle_beta   90.00
_cell.angle_gamma   90.00
#
_symmetry.space_group_name_H-M   'P 1'
#
loop_
_entity.id
_entity.type
_entity.pdbx_description
1 polymer ?
#
loop_
_entity_poly.entity_id
_entity_poly.type
_entity_poly.pdbx_seq_one_letter_code
_entity_poly.pdbx_strand_id
1 'polypeptide(L)'
;VDLSEDLLNEARAYLTSRGIGNAKFQQGDVYSLDESLGFFDFIYTRFLFQHLADPKKALSKILPRLSPGGRLCVVDIDDAWLTLHPEPAGFHRFTKQAAEGQARNGGDRNVGRKLRTVPDLKKLLTSSSQSESKSGIHAVGGAAS
;
A
#
# COMPACT_ATOMS: atom_id res chain seq x y z
N VAL A 1 -4.94 -7.25 -8.16
CA VAL A 1 -5.67 -8.24 -7.35
C VAL A 1 -6.56 -7.47 -6.40
N ASP A 2 -7.83 -7.84 -6.28
CA ASP A 2 -8.78 -7.20 -5.37
C ASP A 2 -9.81 -8.24 -4.88
N LEU A 3 -10.42 -8.01 -3.72
CA LEU A 3 -11.52 -8.86 -3.22
C LEU A 3 -12.82 -8.62 -4.00
N SER A 4 -13.04 -7.39 -4.45
CA SER A 4 -14.28 -6.97 -5.11
C SER A 4 -14.24 -7.24 -6.61
N GLU A 5 -15.06 -8.17 -7.08
CA GLU A 5 -15.22 -8.42 -8.52
C GLU A 5 -15.83 -7.20 -9.24
N ASP A 6 -16.69 -6.43 -8.56
CA ASP A 6 -17.30 -5.23 -9.11
C ASP A 6 -16.24 -4.15 -9.43
N LEU A 7 -15.31 -3.88 -8.50
CA LEU A 7 -14.21 -2.95 -8.74
C LEU A 7 -13.27 -3.44 -9.85
N LEU A 8 -13.04 -4.75 -9.95
CA LEU A 8 -12.26 -5.32 -11.04
C LEU A 8 -12.97 -5.15 -12.39
N ASN A 9 -14.30 -5.30 -12.44
CA ASN A 9 -15.08 -5.05 -13.65
C ASN A 9 -15.05 -3.59 -14.08
N GLU A 10 -15.19 -2.65 -13.15
CA GLU A 10 -15.02 -1.22 -13.44
C GLU A 10 -13.62 -0.91 -13.98
N ALA A 11 -12.58 -1.48 -13.38
CA ALA A 11 -11.20 -1.28 -13.83
C ALA A 11 -10.95 -1.87 -15.24
N ARG A 12 -11.52 -3.05 -15.53
CA ARG A 12 -11.49 -3.65 -16.88
C ARG A 12 -12.15 -2.72 -17.90
N ALA A 13 -13.38 -2.28 -17.63
CA ALA A 13 -14.13 -1.39 -18.51
C ALA A 13 -13.38 -0.06 -18.75
N TYR A 14 -12.79 0.50 -17.70
CA TYR A 14 -11.97 1.71 -17.79
C TYR A 14 -10.79 1.53 -18.75
N LEU A 15 -10.02 0.45 -18.62
CA LEU A 15 -8.88 0.20 -19.53
C LEU A 15 -9.31 -0.13 -20.96
N THR A 16 -10.39 -0.89 -21.15
CA THR A 16 -10.97 -1.15 -22.47
C THR A 16 -11.36 0.15 -23.17
N SER A 17 -12.01 1.09 -22.46
CA SER A 17 -12.38 2.40 -23.02
C SER A 17 -11.17 3.25 -23.46
N ARG A 18 -9.98 2.96 -22.93
CA ARG A 18 -8.71 3.62 -23.24
C ARG A 18 -7.84 2.86 -24.24
N GLY A 19 -8.29 1.69 -24.72
CA GLY A 19 -7.51 0.83 -25.61
C GLY A 19 -6.26 0.21 -24.94
N ILE A 20 -6.24 0.10 -23.62
CA ILE A 20 -5.10 -0.44 -22.85
C ILE A 20 -5.34 -1.93 -22.61
N GLY A 21 -4.48 -2.79 -23.18
CA GLY A 21 -4.62 -4.25 -23.13
C GLY A 21 -3.54 -5.02 -22.35
N ASN A 22 -2.59 -4.31 -21.73
CA ASN A 22 -1.44 -4.92 -21.05
C ASN A 22 -1.65 -5.15 -19.53
N ALA A 23 -2.89 -5.08 -19.04
CA ALA A 23 -3.23 -5.31 -17.64
C ALA A 23 -4.08 -6.57 -17.47
N LYS A 24 -3.79 -7.32 -16.41
CA LYS A 24 -4.59 -8.49 -16.00
C LYS A 24 -5.20 -8.23 -14.63
N PHE A 25 -6.46 -8.60 -14.47
CA PHE A 25 -7.23 -8.41 -13.25
C PHE A 25 -7.64 -9.77 -12.69
N GLN A 26 -7.40 -9.94 -11.39
CA GLN A 26 -7.66 -11.18 -10.68
C GLN A 26 -8.35 -10.88 -9.36
N GLN A 27 -9.44 -11.58 -9.09
CA GLN A 27 -10.06 -11.59 -7.78
C GLN A 27 -9.20 -12.38 -6.81
N GLY A 28 -8.99 -11.87 -5.61
CA GLY A 28 -8.23 -12.59 -4.59
C GLY A 28 -8.02 -11.81 -3.30
N ASP A 29 -7.80 -12.58 -2.24
CA ASP A 29 -7.38 -12.08 -0.93
C ASP A 29 -5.84 -12.06 -0.85
N VAL A 30 -5.27 -10.97 -0.33
CA VAL A 30 -3.83 -10.87 -0.07
C VAL A 30 -3.33 -11.96 0.90
N TYR A 31 -4.18 -12.47 1.79
CA TYR A 31 -3.84 -13.56 2.70
C TYR A 31 -3.75 -14.93 2.03
N SER A 32 -4.27 -15.07 0.80
CA SER A 32 -4.30 -16.31 0.03
C SER A 32 -4.07 -16.04 -1.46
N LEU A 33 -3.05 -15.24 -1.78
CA LEU A 33 -2.62 -15.02 -3.16
C LEU A 33 -2.30 -16.35 -3.84
N ASP A 34 -2.80 -16.51 -5.06
CA ASP A 34 -2.54 -17.70 -5.89
C ASP A 34 -1.05 -17.78 -6.23
N GLU A 35 -0.46 -18.95 -6.00
CA GLU A 35 0.95 -19.18 -6.30
C GLU A 35 1.24 -19.15 -7.81
N SER A 36 0.22 -19.39 -8.65
CA SER A 36 0.30 -19.32 -10.11
C SER A 36 0.49 -17.91 -10.67
N LEU A 37 0.36 -16.86 -9.83
CA LEU A 37 0.59 -15.46 -10.21
C LEU A 37 2.01 -15.21 -10.74
N GLY A 38 2.97 -16.08 -10.41
CA GLY A 38 4.37 -15.92 -10.79
C GLY A 38 5.11 -14.95 -9.88
N PHE A 39 6.21 -14.39 -10.40
CA PHE A 39 7.09 -13.46 -9.70
C PHE A 39 7.10 -12.10 -10.39
N PHE A 40 7.30 -11.04 -9.61
CA PHE A 40 7.21 -9.65 -10.05
C PHE A 40 8.45 -8.85 -9.65
N ASP A 41 8.97 -8.04 -10.57
CA ASP A 41 10.08 -7.13 -10.28
C ASP A 41 9.63 -5.92 -9.43
N PHE A 42 8.33 -5.63 -9.44
CA PHE A 42 7.73 -4.57 -8.66
C PHE A 42 6.34 -4.96 -8.16
N ILE A 43 6.11 -4.85 -6.86
CA ILE A 43 4.78 -4.99 -6.27
C ILE A 43 4.39 -3.65 -5.65
N TYR A 44 3.19 -3.19 -5.98
CA TYR A 44 2.62 -1.96 -5.48
C TYR A 44 1.35 -2.23 -4.69
N THR A 45 1.25 -1.65 -3.49
CA THR A 45 0.01 -1.64 -2.73
C THR A 45 -0.33 -0.19 -2.37
N ARG A 46 -1.61 0.15 -2.47
CA ARG A 46 -2.12 1.47 -2.11
C ARG A 46 -3.36 1.31 -1.25
N PHE A 47 -3.35 1.90 -0.06
CA PHE A 47 -4.47 1.89 0.88
C PHE A 47 -4.99 0.48 1.22
N LEU A 48 -4.08 -0.50 1.28
CA LEU A 48 -4.42 -1.89 1.58
C LEU A 48 -4.21 -2.20 3.07
N PHE A 49 -3.05 -1.85 3.61
CA PHE A 49 -2.60 -2.23 4.94
C PHE A 49 -3.47 -1.65 6.05
N GLN A 50 -4.14 -0.52 5.80
CA GLN A 50 -5.09 0.04 6.76
C GLN A 50 -6.29 -0.88 7.03
N HIS A 51 -6.58 -1.84 6.15
CA HIS A 51 -7.69 -2.78 6.29
C HIS A 51 -7.27 -4.15 6.84
N LEU A 52 -5.97 -4.37 7.04
CA LEU A 52 -5.44 -5.70 7.36
C LEU A 52 -5.36 -5.93 8.88
N ALA A 53 -6.09 -6.93 9.37
CA ALA A 53 -5.96 -7.43 10.74
C ALA A 53 -4.56 -8.02 11.04
N ASP A 54 -3.88 -8.61 10.04
CA ASP A 54 -2.54 -9.16 10.18
C ASP A 54 -1.61 -8.73 9.03
N PRO A 55 -1.02 -7.51 9.11
CA PRO A 55 -0.07 -7.04 8.11
C PRO A 55 1.13 -7.97 7.88
N LYS A 56 1.55 -8.74 8.89
CA LYS A 56 2.68 -9.67 8.77
C LYS A 56 2.31 -10.86 7.91
N LYS A 57 1.12 -11.43 8.10
CA LYS A 57 0.60 -12.51 7.25
C LYS A 57 0.44 -12.08 5.80
N ALA A 58 -0.03 -10.85 5.54
CA ALA A 58 -0.10 -10.35 4.17
C ALA A 58 1.30 -10.21 3.55
N LEU A 59 2.28 -9.69 4.29
CA LEU A 59 3.66 -9.61 3.82
C LEU A 59 4.27 -10.99 3.56
N SER A 60 3.98 -12.00 4.37
CA SER A 60 4.48 -13.36 4.13
C SER A 60 3.94 -13.99 2.84
N LYS A 61 2.82 -13.48 2.31
CA LYS A 61 2.29 -13.84 1.00
C LYS A 61 2.82 -12.97 -0.13
N ILE A 62 3.00 -11.67 0.10
CA ILE A 62 3.50 -10.72 -0.91
C ILE A 62 4.98 -10.92 -1.20
N LEU A 63 5.82 -11.00 -0.17
CA LEU A 63 7.27 -10.97 -0.32
C LEU A 63 7.84 -12.13 -1.15
N PRO A 64 7.36 -13.38 -1.02
CA PRO A 64 7.83 -14.47 -1.87
C PRO A 64 7.43 -14.34 -3.35
N ARG A 65 6.58 -13.37 -3.71
CA ARG A 65 6.22 -13.10 -5.11
C ARG A 65 7.16 -12.07 -5.76
N LEU A 66 8.11 -11.50 -5.03
CA LEU A 66 9.13 -10.65 -5.64
C LEU A 66 10.19 -11.51 -6.35
N SER A 67 10.56 -11.10 -7.56
CA SER A 67 11.78 -11.57 -8.23
C SER A 67 13.02 -11.22 -7.39
N PRO A 68 14.15 -11.92 -7.56
CA PRO A 68 15.44 -11.47 -7.04
C PRO A 68 15.73 -10.02 -7.45
N GLY A 69 16.00 -9.14 -6.49
CA GLY A 69 16.22 -7.70 -6.73
C GLY A 69 14.94 -6.87 -6.92
N GLY A 70 13.76 -7.49 -6.86
CA GLY A 70 12.47 -6.81 -6.97
C GLY A 70 12.17 -5.90 -5.77
N ARG A 71 11.24 -4.96 -5.96
CA ARG A 71 10.87 -3.97 -4.93
C ARG A 71 9.39 -4.03 -4.58
N LEU A 72 9.10 -3.90 -3.29
CA LEU A 72 7.76 -3.66 -2.76
C LEU A 72 7.62 -2.17 -2.43
N CYS A 73 6.60 -1.52 -2.98
CA CYS A 73 6.18 -0.18 -2.61
C CYS A 73 4.81 -0.25 -1.92
N VAL A 74 4.76 0.20 -0.66
CA VAL A 74 3.52 0.30 0.12
C VAL A 74 3.23 1.78 0.33
N VAL A 75 2.07 2.23 -0.14
CA VAL A 75 1.55 3.58 0.10
C VAL A 75 0.28 3.45 0.91
N ASP A 76 0.27 3.98 2.13
CA ASP A 76 -0.89 3.88 3.00
C ASP A 76 -1.11 5.13 3.83
N ILE A 77 -2.23 5.13 4.56
CA ILE A 77 -2.72 6.28 5.29
C ILE A 77 -2.01 6.48 6.62
N ASP A 78 -1.90 7.75 6.98
CA ASP A 78 -1.66 8.22 8.33
C ASP A 78 -2.67 9.32 8.63
N ASP A 79 -3.66 9.05 9.49
CA ASP A 79 -4.72 10.01 9.82
C ASP A 79 -4.18 11.32 10.43
N ALA A 80 -2.95 11.36 10.97
CA ALA A 80 -2.37 12.62 11.44
C ALA A 80 -2.09 13.59 10.29
N TRP A 81 -2.09 13.12 9.04
CA TRP A 81 -1.95 13.95 7.84
C TRP A 81 -3.29 14.35 7.22
N LEU A 82 -4.41 13.87 7.77
CA LEU A 82 -5.75 14.21 7.31
C LEU A 82 -6.25 15.48 8.00
N THR A 83 -5.82 16.64 7.50
CA THR A 83 -6.20 17.97 8.01
C THR A 83 -6.93 18.78 6.93
N LEU A 84 -7.90 19.61 7.35
CA LEU A 84 -8.67 20.48 6.45
C LEU A 84 -8.65 21.92 6.96
N HIS A 85 -8.67 22.90 6.04
CA HIS A 85 -8.77 24.31 6.39
C HIS A 85 -9.81 25.07 5.53
N PRO A 86 -10.75 25.80 6.14
CA PRO A 86 -11.09 25.74 7.56
C PRO A 86 -11.57 24.32 7.93
N GLU A 87 -11.31 23.88 9.16
CA GLU A 87 -11.80 22.57 9.59
C GLU A 87 -13.33 22.61 9.72
N PRO A 88 -14.08 21.75 9.01
CA PRO A 88 -15.52 21.69 9.16
C PRO A 88 -15.93 21.24 10.56
N ALA A 89 -17.03 21.79 11.08
CA ALA A 89 -17.57 21.37 12.36
C ALA A 89 -17.81 19.86 12.40
N GLY A 90 -17.27 19.19 13.40
CA GLY A 90 -17.40 17.74 13.59
C GLY A 90 -16.42 16.87 12.80
N PHE A 91 -15.52 17.44 12.00
CA PHE A 91 -14.52 16.67 11.24
C PHE A 91 -13.66 15.79 12.13
N HIS A 92 -13.10 16.33 13.22
CA HIS A 92 -12.33 15.55 14.19
C HIS A 92 -13.13 14.39 14.80
N ARG A 93 -14.40 14.61 15.13
CA ARG A 93 -15.28 13.55 15.66
C ARG A 93 -15.51 12.47 14.60
N PHE A 94 -15.75 12.87 13.36
CA PHE A 94 -15.95 11.96 12.23
C PHE A 94 -14.71 11.09 11.98
N THR A 95 -13.51 11.67 11.87
CA THR A 95 -12.28 10.92 11.62
C THR A 95 -11.95 9.97 12.76
N LYS A 96 -12.14 10.41 14.01
CA LYS A 96 -12.00 9.55 15.19
C LYS A 96 -12.96 8.35 15.15
N GLN A 97 -14.24 8.58 14.87
CA GLN A 97 -15.24 7.51 14.79
C GLN A 97 -14.95 6.54 13.62
N ALA A 98 -14.48 7.06 12.49
CA ALA A 98 -14.04 6.24 11.36
C ALA A 98 -12.85 5.35 11.74
N ALA A 99 -11.85 5.90 12.46
CA ALA A 99 -10.71 5.14 12.96
C ALA A 99 -11.11 4.04 13.94
N GLU A 100 -11.98 4.34 14.89
CA GLU A 100 -12.51 3.35 15.83
C GLU A 100 -13.32 2.27 15.11
N GLY A 101 -14.12 2.64 14.11
CA GLY A 101 -14.88 1.70 13.29
C GLY A 101 -13.99 0.73 12.52
N GLN A 102 -12.95 1.26 11.87
CA GLN A 102 -11.98 0.47 11.13
C GLN A 102 -11.15 -0.43 12.06
N ALA A 103 -10.76 0.07 13.23
CA ALA A 103 -10.03 -0.70 14.25
C ALA A 103 -10.82 -1.88 14.81
N ARG A 104 -12.15 -1.76 14.97
CA ARG A 104 -13.01 -2.89 15.37
C ARG A 104 -12.98 -4.06 14.38
N ASN A 105 -12.66 -3.79 13.11
CA ASN A 105 -12.50 -4.81 12.07
C ASN A 105 -11.04 -5.25 11.89
N GLY A 106 -10.15 -4.88 12.81
CA GLY A 106 -8.71 -5.19 12.77
C GLY A 106 -7.88 -4.22 11.94
N GLY A 107 -8.48 -3.18 11.35
CA GLY A 107 -7.75 -2.18 10.57
C GLY A 107 -6.99 -1.16 11.42
N ASP A 108 -6.19 -0.32 10.77
CA ASP A 108 -5.40 0.72 11.42
C ASP A 108 -5.25 1.95 10.51
N ARG A 109 -5.92 3.05 10.86
CA ARG A 109 -5.80 4.32 10.11
C ARG A 109 -4.50 5.09 10.39
N ASN A 110 -3.65 4.56 11.26
CA ASN A 110 -2.33 5.07 11.54
C ASN A 110 -1.24 4.11 11.04
N VAL A 111 -1.56 3.23 10.09
CA VAL A 111 -0.63 2.18 9.65
C VAL A 111 0.60 2.76 8.95
N GLY A 112 0.48 3.90 8.26
CA GLY A 112 1.54 4.55 7.50
C GLY A 112 2.81 4.78 8.32
N ARG A 113 2.70 5.41 9.51
CA ARG A 113 3.84 5.61 10.43
C ARG A 113 4.44 4.31 10.98
N LYS A 114 3.70 3.19 10.93
CA LYS A 114 4.12 1.89 11.48
C LYS A 114 4.77 0.98 10.45
N LEU A 115 4.62 1.25 9.15
CA LEU A 115 5.12 0.38 8.07
C LEU A 115 6.60 0.01 8.23
N ARG A 116 7.47 0.96 8.61
CA ARG A 116 8.91 0.71 8.83
C ARG A 116 9.20 -0.27 9.99
N THR A 117 8.28 -0.38 10.95
CA THR A 117 8.45 -1.21 12.14
C THR A 117 7.94 -2.63 11.97
N VAL A 118 7.25 -2.93 10.85
CA VAL A 118 6.82 -4.29 10.56
C VAL A 118 8.06 -5.16 10.28
N PRO A 119 8.33 -6.24 11.04
CA PRO A 119 9.60 -6.95 11.03
C PRO A 119 10.09 -7.40 9.64
N ASP A 120 9.18 -7.78 8.75
CA ASP A 120 9.54 -8.25 7.42
C ASP A 120 9.79 -7.11 6.41
N LEU A 121 9.14 -5.95 6.59
CA LEU A 121 9.49 -4.73 5.84
C LEU A 121 10.85 -4.17 6.29
N LYS A 122 11.17 -4.27 7.58
CA LYS A 122 12.48 -3.85 8.10
C LYS A 122 13.64 -4.60 7.42
N LYS A 123 13.47 -5.90 7.16
CA LYS A 123 14.49 -6.72 6.48
C LYS A 123 14.77 -6.25 5.05
N LEU A 124 13.73 -5.87 4.30
CA LEU A 124 13.87 -5.33 2.93
C LEU A 124 14.58 -3.98 2.89
N LEU A 125 14.38 -3.13 3.91
CA LEU A 125 15.04 -1.83 3.97
C LEU A 125 16.53 -1.97 4.34
N THR A 126 16.90 -2.96 5.15
CA THR A 126 18.30 -3.19 5.56
C THR A 126 19.16 -3.91 4.50
N SER A 127 18.56 -4.61 3.53
CA SER A 127 19.32 -5.23 2.43
C SER A 127 19.74 -4.24 1.35
N SER A 128 19.15 -3.04 1.34
CA SER A 128 19.46 -1.98 0.37
C SER A 128 20.69 -1.15 0.76
N SER A 129 21.19 -1.26 2.00
CA SER A 129 22.32 -0.46 2.52
C SER A 129 23.70 -1.09 2.35
N GLN A 130 23.85 -2.15 1.55
CA GLN A 130 25.16 -2.71 1.19
C GLN A 130 25.56 -2.52 -0.28
N SER A 131 24.79 -1.76 -1.08
CA SER A 131 25.18 -1.40 -2.44
C SER A 131 25.00 0.10 -2.71
N GLU A 132 25.74 0.96 -1.99
CA GLU A 132 25.95 2.34 -2.44
C GLU A 132 27.27 2.41 -3.21
N SER A 133 27.19 2.24 -4.53
CA SER A 133 28.10 2.92 -5.44
C SER A 133 27.58 4.35 -5.64
N LYS A 134 28.51 5.31 -5.57
CA LYS A 134 28.26 6.75 -5.61
C LYS A 134 27.43 7.15 -6.84
N SER A 135 26.23 7.66 -6.60
CA SER A 135 25.55 8.61 -7.50
C SER A 135 24.61 9.46 -6.66
N GLY A 136 24.97 10.73 -6.47
CA GLY A 136 24.24 11.68 -5.63
C GLY A 136 22.81 11.92 -6.14
N ILE A 137 21.87 11.92 -5.19
CA ILE A 137 20.55 12.54 -5.37
C ILE A 137 20.56 13.79 -4.48
N HIS A 138 20.62 14.96 -5.10
CA HIS A 138 20.36 16.23 -4.44
C HIS A 138 18.84 16.40 -4.33
N ALA A 139 18.32 16.39 -3.09
CA ALA A 139 16.97 16.87 -2.82
C ALA A 139 17.03 18.40 -2.64
N VAL A 140 16.56 19.15 -3.63
CA VAL A 140 16.29 20.59 -3.50
C VAL A 140 14.83 20.73 -3.10
N GLY A 141 14.58 20.94 -1.80
CA GLY A 141 13.29 21.38 -1.29
C GLY A 141 13.23 22.91 -1.35
N GLY A 142 12.60 23.45 -2.40
CA GLY A 142 12.29 24.87 -2.47
C GLY A 142 11.14 25.21 -1.52
N ALA A 143 11.38 26.13 -0.59
CA ALA A 143 10.30 26.83 0.10
C ALA A 143 9.68 27.85 -0.86
N ALA A 144 8.37 27.81 -1.04
CA ALA A 144 7.62 28.94 -1.59
C ALA A 144 6.95 29.67 -0.41
N SER A 145 7.16 30.99 -0.41
CA SER A 145 6.70 32.00 0.54
C SER A 145 5.20 31.99 0.81
#